data_AF-A0A0D8BAN6-F1
#
_entry.id   AF-A0A0D8BAN6-F1
#
_cell.length_a   1.000
_cell.length_b   1.000
_cell.length_c   1.000
_cell.angle_alpha   90.00
_cell.angle_beta   90.00
_cell.angle_gamma   90.00
#
_symmetry.space_group_name_H-M   'P 1'
#
loop_
_entity.id
_entity.type
_entity.pdbx_description
1 polymer ?
#
loop_
_entity_poly.entity_id
_entity_poly.type
_entity_poly.pdbx_seq_one_letter_code
_entity_poly.pdbx_strand_id
1 'polypeptide(L)'
;MAEWAGRLKPSPRAAAFEIFGRDGVVFIDPETDAPALRSVTEDGERIFLASPQRLPTTSPLVELILDEPIWVRTADGTLYPAPQDAQYGLSWGYAGTGPGCLAELIDRLLDDITAPGADLSQSPPEPLVQLTALKLPHGTVLTRAQLEAARAGSWLPDVADAEDGQI
;
A
#
# COMPACT_ATOMS: atom_id res chain seq x y z
N MET A 1 -3.78 -8.05 7.22
CA MET A 1 -2.85 -7.37 8.17
C MET A 1 -2.39 -8.20 9.36
N ALA A 2 -3.23 -9.04 9.99
CA ALA A 2 -2.81 -9.80 11.19
C ALA A 2 -1.56 -10.68 10.96
N GLU A 3 -1.42 -11.26 9.76
CA GLU A 3 -0.22 -11.99 9.30
C GLU A 3 1.04 -11.12 9.41
N TRP A 4 1.02 -9.92 8.84
CA TRP A 4 2.12 -8.95 8.92
C TRP A 4 2.38 -8.50 10.37
N ALA A 5 1.32 -8.19 11.13
CA ALA A 5 1.48 -7.78 12.53
C ALA A 5 2.09 -8.88 13.40
N GLY A 6 1.83 -10.16 13.08
CA GLY A 6 2.36 -11.32 13.79
C GLY A 6 3.85 -11.58 13.53
N ARG A 7 4.43 -11.07 12.43
CA ARG A 7 5.87 -11.23 12.14
C ARG A 7 6.75 -10.17 12.79
N LEU A 8 6.16 -9.07 13.26
CA LEU A 8 6.90 -7.97 13.87
C LEU A 8 7.68 -8.42 15.11
N LYS A 9 8.94 -8.00 15.19
CA LYS A 9 9.83 -8.32 16.31
C LYS A 9 9.98 -7.13 17.24
N PRO A 10 9.82 -7.29 18.56
CA PRO A 10 10.12 -6.22 19.51
C PRO A 10 11.56 -5.72 19.33
N SER A 11 11.75 -4.41 19.46
CA SER A 11 13.05 -3.75 19.33
C SER A 11 13.31 -2.81 20.50
N PRO A 12 14.57 -2.57 20.91
CA PRO A 12 14.86 -1.37 21.69
C PRO A 12 14.50 -0.12 20.87
N ARG A 13 14.08 0.95 21.56
CA ARG A 13 13.81 2.24 20.91
C ARG A 13 15.13 2.86 20.45
N ALA A 14 15.15 3.28 19.20
CA ALA A 14 16.27 3.95 18.52
C ALA A 14 15.78 5.21 17.80
N ALA A 15 16.72 6.02 17.28
CA ALA A 15 16.39 7.28 16.59
C ALA A 15 15.43 7.10 15.40
N ALA A 16 15.43 5.94 14.74
CA ALA A 16 14.52 5.62 13.64
C ALA A 16 13.03 5.70 14.02
N PHE A 17 12.69 5.56 15.31
CA PHE A 17 11.30 5.60 15.80
C PHE A 17 10.78 7.02 16.06
N GLU A 18 11.66 8.03 16.02
CA GLU A 18 11.26 9.44 16.17
C GLU A 18 10.39 9.91 15.00
N ILE A 19 10.44 9.21 13.85
CA ILE A 19 9.56 9.46 12.70
C ILE A 19 8.06 9.39 13.05
N PHE A 20 7.70 8.62 14.08
CA PHE A 20 6.30 8.49 14.50
C PHE A 20 5.83 9.65 15.38
N GLY A 21 6.74 10.45 15.95
CA GLY A 21 6.43 11.58 16.83
C GLY A 21 5.54 11.21 18.03
N ARG A 22 5.53 9.94 18.45
CA ARG A 22 4.61 9.44 19.49
C ARG A 22 5.20 8.26 20.27
N ASP A 23 4.60 8.03 21.44
CA ASP A 23 4.95 6.93 22.33
C ASP A 23 4.23 5.63 21.95
N GLY A 24 4.80 4.50 22.35
CA GLY A 24 4.22 3.19 22.07
C GLY A 24 5.26 2.07 22.14
N VAL A 25 4.79 0.84 21.89
CA VAL A 25 5.67 -0.33 21.80
C VAL A 25 6.26 -0.39 20.40
N VAL A 26 7.59 -0.42 20.34
CA VAL A 26 8.35 -0.36 19.10
C VAL A 26 8.72 -1.75 18.59
N PHE A 27 8.64 -1.91 17.27
CA PHE A 27 8.91 -3.15 16.56
C PHE A 27 9.74 -2.90 15.31
N ILE A 28 10.41 -3.93 14.82
CA ILE A 28 11.01 -3.97 13.49
C ILE A 28 10.32 -5.06 12.68
N ASP A 29 10.01 -4.75 11.43
CA ASP A 29 9.64 -5.73 10.42
C ASP A 29 10.90 -6.45 9.91
N PRO A 30 11.12 -7.73 10.23
CA PRO A 30 12.35 -8.43 9.86
C PRO A 30 12.55 -8.61 8.35
N GLU A 31 11.48 -8.50 7.54
CA GLU A 31 11.58 -8.64 6.10
C GLU A 31 12.05 -7.34 5.43
N THR A 32 11.71 -6.18 6.00
CA THR A 32 11.96 -4.86 5.38
C THR A 32 12.90 -3.96 6.17
N ASP A 33 13.27 -4.38 7.39
CA ASP A 33 13.94 -3.56 8.42
C ASP A 33 13.14 -2.30 8.80
N ALA A 34 11.86 -2.22 8.40
CA ALA A 34 11.03 -1.05 8.62
C ALA A 34 10.63 -0.93 10.10
N PRO A 35 10.75 0.26 10.70
CA PRO A 35 10.25 0.49 12.03
C PRO A 35 8.71 0.48 12.03
N ALA A 36 8.15 -0.08 13.09
CA ALA A 36 6.72 -0.07 13.37
C ALA A 36 6.47 0.30 14.84
N LEU A 37 5.36 0.95 15.11
CA LEU A 37 4.98 1.41 16.44
C LEU A 37 3.54 1.04 16.74
N ARG A 38 3.31 0.27 17.79
CA ARG A 38 1.97 0.04 18.32
C ARG A 38 1.66 1.07 19.38
N SER A 39 0.60 1.85 19.17
CA SER A 39 0.16 2.92 20.07
C SER A 39 -1.35 2.86 20.26
N VAL A 40 -1.79 3.18 21.47
CA VAL A 40 -3.20 3.48 21.73
C VAL A 40 -3.50 4.88 21.19
N THR A 41 -4.60 5.02 20.46
CA THR A 41 -5.12 6.27 19.93
C THR A 41 -6.54 6.49 20.42
N GLU A 42 -7.15 7.64 20.12
CA GLU A 42 -8.56 7.90 20.44
C GLU A 42 -9.50 6.86 19.79
N ASP A 43 -9.12 6.34 18.62
CA ASP A 43 -9.84 5.31 17.88
C ASP A 43 -9.46 3.87 18.29
N GLY A 44 -8.68 3.70 19.36
CA GLY A 44 -8.18 2.42 19.82
C GLY A 44 -6.74 2.12 19.43
N GLU A 45 -6.33 0.87 19.58
CA GLU A 45 -4.95 0.43 19.31
C GLU A 45 -4.68 0.39 17.80
N ARG A 46 -3.60 1.05 17.37
CA ARG A 46 -3.14 1.09 15.98
C ARG A 46 -1.66 0.74 15.88
N ILE A 47 -1.28 0.15 14.76
CA ILE A 47 0.12 -0.04 14.39
C ILE A 47 0.46 0.96 13.30
N PHE A 48 1.40 1.86 13.59
CA PHE A 48 2.02 2.76 12.65
C PHE A 48 3.25 2.10 12.06
N LEU A 49 3.51 2.37 10.79
CA LEU A 49 4.61 1.79 10.04
C LEU A 49 5.27 2.89 9.22
N ALA A 50 6.60 2.88 9.17
CA ALA A 50 7.32 3.60 8.12
C ALA A 50 7.42 2.70 6.89
N SER A 51 6.56 2.93 5.89
CA SER A 51 6.54 2.13 4.67
C SER A 51 7.93 2.11 4.01
N PRO A 52 8.39 0.96 3.50
CA PRO A 52 9.68 0.89 2.82
C PRO A 52 9.63 1.71 1.53
N GLN A 53 10.78 2.21 1.08
CA GLN A 53 10.85 2.88 -0.23
C GLN A 53 10.93 1.90 -1.39
N ARG A 54 11.33 0.64 -1.15
CA ARG A 54 11.45 -0.46 -2.12
C ARG A 54 11.18 -1.78 -1.43
N LEU A 55 10.68 -2.78 -2.16
CA LEU A 55 10.54 -4.13 -1.62
C LEU A 55 11.89 -4.89 -1.70
N PRO A 56 12.30 -5.61 -0.64
CA PRO A 56 13.56 -6.34 -0.59
C PRO A 56 13.43 -7.76 -1.18
N THR A 57 12.66 -7.91 -2.26
CA THR A 57 12.39 -9.20 -2.89
C THR A 57 12.41 -9.11 -4.41
N THR A 58 12.72 -10.22 -5.07
CA THR A 58 12.55 -10.39 -6.52
C THR A 58 11.33 -11.26 -6.87
N SER A 59 10.61 -11.76 -5.86
CA SER A 59 9.38 -12.53 -6.06
C SER A 59 8.31 -11.62 -6.64
N PRO A 60 7.70 -11.95 -7.79
CA PRO A 60 6.80 -11.02 -8.48
C PRO A 60 5.55 -10.69 -7.66
N LEU A 61 4.97 -9.52 -7.90
CA LEU A 61 3.65 -9.12 -7.42
C LEU A 61 2.61 -10.16 -7.85
N VAL A 62 1.77 -10.63 -6.91
CA VAL A 62 0.62 -11.49 -7.19
C VAL A 62 -0.69 -10.83 -6.78
N GLU A 63 -0.70 -10.05 -5.70
CA GLU A 63 -1.90 -9.32 -5.26
C GLU A 63 -1.53 -7.93 -4.75
N LEU A 64 -2.38 -6.95 -5.07
CA LEU A 64 -2.45 -5.68 -4.38
C LEU A 64 -3.73 -5.66 -3.53
N ILE A 65 -3.62 -5.34 -2.26
CA ILE A 65 -4.76 -5.32 -1.34
C ILE A 65 -5.00 -3.88 -0.91
N LEU A 66 -6.17 -3.35 -1.25
CA LEU A 66 -6.59 -1.99 -0.92
C LEU A 66 -7.08 -1.96 0.53
N ASP A 67 -6.22 -1.52 1.43
CA ASP A 67 -6.50 -1.38 2.85
C ASP A 67 -5.64 -0.22 3.40
N GLU A 68 -5.64 0.00 4.72
CA GLU A 68 -4.82 1.04 5.35
C GLU A 68 -3.75 0.45 6.29
N PRO A 69 -2.47 0.38 5.86
CA PRO A 69 -1.92 0.80 4.56
C PRO A 69 -2.27 -0.17 3.41
N ILE A 70 -1.93 0.21 2.17
CA ILE A 70 -2.05 -0.66 1.00
C ILE A 70 -0.97 -1.74 1.07
N TRP A 71 -1.33 -2.98 0.70
CA TRP A 71 -0.43 -4.13 0.77
C TRP A 71 -0.11 -4.73 -0.59
N VAL A 72 1.08 -5.30 -0.68
CA VAL A 72 1.59 -6.08 -1.82
C VAL A 72 1.85 -7.51 -1.34
N ARG A 73 1.16 -8.50 -1.93
CA ARG A 73 1.52 -9.91 -1.77
C ARG A 73 2.34 -10.35 -2.96
N THR A 74 3.45 -11.03 -2.68
CA THR A 74 4.35 -11.57 -3.69
C THR A 74 4.19 -13.09 -3.85
N ALA A 75 4.74 -13.66 -4.92
CA ALA A 75 4.55 -15.06 -5.28
C ALA A 75 5.12 -16.08 -4.26
N ASP A 76 6.07 -15.66 -3.42
CA ASP A 76 6.56 -16.48 -2.31
C ASP A 76 5.60 -16.47 -1.10
N GLY A 77 4.48 -15.76 -1.22
CA GLY A 77 3.45 -15.63 -0.19
C GLY A 77 3.65 -14.45 0.75
N THR A 78 4.79 -13.74 0.68
CA THR A 78 5.12 -12.67 1.63
C THR A 78 4.27 -11.44 1.38
N LEU A 79 3.66 -10.95 2.47
CA LEU A 79 2.87 -9.72 2.49
C LEU A 79 3.74 -8.52 2.90
N TYR A 80 3.85 -7.52 2.04
CA TYR A 80 4.60 -6.29 2.31
C TYR A 80 3.66 -5.09 2.34
N PRO A 81 3.92 -4.09 3.18
CA PRO A 81 3.37 -2.76 2.94
C PRO A 81 3.85 -2.24 1.58
N ALA A 82 2.96 -1.58 0.83
CA ALA A 82 3.31 -1.04 -0.47
C ALA A 82 4.44 0.01 -0.36
N PRO A 83 5.40 0.03 -1.32
CA PRO A 83 6.46 1.03 -1.32
C PRO A 83 5.91 2.44 -1.39
N GLN A 84 6.41 3.33 -0.54
CA GLN A 84 5.93 4.70 -0.49
C GLN A 84 7.09 5.69 -0.57
N ASP A 85 6.89 6.76 -1.34
CA ASP A 85 7.79 7.91 -1.37
C ASP A 85 7.65 8.75 -0.08
N ALA A 86 8.68 9.53 0.25
CA ALA A 86 8.67 10.37 1.45
C ALA A 86 7.71 11.58 1.36
N GLN A 87 7.38 12.04 0.15
CA GLN A 87 6.58 13.23 -0.10
C GLN A 87 5.13 12.91 -0.46
N TYR A 88 4.89 11.72 -1.03
CA TYR A 88 3.58 11.34 -1.55
C TYR A 88 2.98 10.12 -0.85
N GLY A 89 1.70 10.24 -0.51
CA GLY A 89 0.90 9.16 0.06
C GLY A 89 0.20 8.33 -1.02
N LEU A 90 -0.13 7.09 -0.67
CA LEU A 90 -0.95 6.21 -1.51
C LEU A 90 -2.40 6.23 -0.98
N SER A 91 -3.37 6.36 -1.88
CA SER A 91 -4.80 6.26 -1.55
C SER A 91 -5.59 5.80 -2.78
N TRP A 92 -6.89 5.56 -2.63
CA TRP A 92 -7.81 5.19 -3.72
C TRP A 92 -9.22 5.74 -3.45
N GLY A 93 -10.12 5.61 -4.41
CA GLY A 93 -11.56 5.93 -4.22
C GLY A 93 -11.97 7.35 -4.55
N TYR A 94 -11.08 8.15 -5.14
CA TYR A 94 -11.38 9.50 -5.62
C TYR A 94 -10.39 9.91 -6.72
N ALA A 95 -10.64 11.03 -7.39
CA ALA A 95 -9.66 11.62 -8.30
C ALA A 95 -8.68 12.51 -7.52
N GLY A 96 -7.37 12.28 -7.64
CA GLY A 96 -6.39 13.14 -7.00
C GLY A 96 -4.97 12.59 -7.01
N THR A 97 -4.09 13.26 -6.26
CA THR A 97 -2.65 12.95 -6.19
C THR A 97 -2.38 11.55 -5.63
N GLY A 98 -3.01 11.16 -4.52
CA GLY A 98 -2.77 9.85 -3.89
C GLY A 98 -3.19 8.65 -4.75
N PRO A 99 -4.38 8.67 -5.39
CA PRO A 99 -4.78 7.67 -6.37
C PRO A 99 -3.88 7.66 -7.61
N GLY A 100 -3.45 8.83 -8.07
CA GLY A 100 -2.43 8.93 -9.12
C GLY A 100 -1.10 8.27 -8.74
N CYS A 101 -0.63 8.47 -7.50
CA CYS A 101 0.58 7.80 -6.99
C CYS A 101 0.39 6.28 -6.92
N LEU A 102 -0.79 5.83 -6.50
CA LEU A 102 -1.10 4.40 -6.50
C LEU A 102 -1.11 3.81 -7.91
N ALA A 103 -1.69 4.51 -8.89
CA ALA A 103 -1.69 4.07 -10.29
C ALA A 103 -0.27 3.94 -10.84
N GLU A 104 0.60 4.92 -10.56
CA GLU A 104 2.01 4.87 -10.96
C GLU A 104 2.77 3.76 -10.26
N LEU A 105 2.54 3.55 -8.97
CA LEU A 105 3.15 2.44 -8.23
C LEU A 105 2.74 1.09 -8.81
N ILE A 106 1.46 0.89 -9.14
CA ILE A 106 0.99 -0.34 -9.77
C ILE A 106 1.72 -0.59 -11.09
N ASP A 107 1.82 0.43 -11.94
CA ASP A 107 2.50 0.32 -13.23
C ASP A 107 3.97 -0.10 -13.06
N ARG A 108 4.67 0.54 -12.13
CA ARG A 108 6.07 0.24 -11.78
C ARG A 108 6.22 -1.18 -11.23
N LEU A 109 5.40 -1.61 -10.27
CA LEU A 109 5.52 -2.93 -9.63
C LEU A 109 5.15 -4.09 -10.56
N LEU A 110 4.31 -3.84 -11.56
CA LEU A 110 4.04 -4.82 -12.61
C LEU A 110 5.27 -5.10 -13.47
N ASP A 111 6.09 -4.08 -13.75
CA ASP A 111 7.31 -4.19 -14.55
C ASP A 111 8.55 -4.58 -13.72
N ASP A 112 8.68 -4.03 -12.51
CA ASP A 112 9.79 -4.25 -11.58
C ASP A 112 9.29 -4.20 -10.13
N ILE A 113 9.24 -5.37 -9.47
CA ILE A 113 8.84 -5.47 -8.06
C ILE A 113 9.75 -4.70 -7.10
N THR A 114 10.99 -4.40 -7.51
CA THR A 114 11.96 -3.64 -6.70
C THR A 114 11.89 -2.13 -6.91
N ALA A 115 10.95 -1.67 -7.75
CA ALA A 115 10.79 -0.26 -8.08
C ALA A 115 10.57 0.61 -6.82
N PRO A 116 11.03 1.88 -6.85
CA PRO A 116 10.80 2.78 -5.73
C PRO A 116 9.33 3.21 -5.66
N GLY A 117 8.91 3.64 -4.47
CA GLY A 117 7.64 4.32 -4.25
C GLY A 117 7.37 5.42 -5.30
N ALA A 118 6.10 5.58 -5.67
CA ALA A 118 5.70 6.54 -6.69
C ALA A 118 5.92 7.99 -6.24
N ASP A 119 6.46 8.81 -7.13
CA ASP A 119 6.84 10.20 -6.89
C ASP A 119 6.21 11.17 -7.92
N LEU A 120 5.28 10.69 -8.75
CA LEU A 120 4.62 11.43 -9.84
C LEU A 120 5.58 12.02 -10.86
N SER A 121 6.83 11.52 -10.92
CA SER A 121 7.76 11.89 -11.98
C SER A 121 7.32 11.34 -13.34
N GLN A 122 6.50 10.29 -13.35
CA GLN A 122 5.92 9.70 -14.55
C GLN A 122 4.39 9.77 -14.50
N SER A 123 3.78 9.97 -15.66
CA SER A 123 2.32 9.88 -15.77
C SER A 123 1.92 8.40 -15.86
N PRO A 124 1.13 7.88 -14.91
CA PRO A 124 0.63 6.52 -15.00
C PRO A 124 -0.30 6.33 -16.21
N PRO A 125 -0.44 5.10 -16.71
CA PRO A 125 -1.46 4.77 -17.70
C PRO A 125 -2.85 5.20 -17.25
N GLU A 126 -3.58 5.92 -18.11
CA GLU A 126 -4.94 6.41 -17.83
C GLU A 126 -5.90 5.33 -17.30
N PRO A 127 -5.91 4.09 -17.81
CA PRO A 127 -6.75 3.03 -17.24
C PRO A 127 -6.45 2.70 -15.76
N LEU A 128 -5.20 2.82 -15.31
CA LEU A 128 -4.85 2.63 -13.90
C LEU A 128 -5.27 3.82 -13.04
N VAL A 129 -5.25 5.04 -13.60
CA VAL A 129 -5.83 6.22 -12.94
C VAL A 129 -7.33 6.02 -12.72
N GLN A 130 -8.03 5.50 -13.73
CA GLN A 130 -9.46 5.17 -13.61
C GLN A 130 -9.71 4.11 -12.56
N LEU A 131 -8.95 3.00 -12.56
CA LEU A 131 -9.05 1.93 -11.57
C LEU A 131 -8.89 2.45 -10.14
N THR A 132 -7.86 3.26 -9.88
CA THR A 132 -7.55 3.75 -8.53
C THR A 132 -8.51 4.84 -8.05
N ALA A 133 -9.21 5.51 -8.97
CA ALA A 133 -10.28 6.45 -8.63
C ALA A 133 -11.56 5.77 -8.15
N LEU A 134 -11.73 4.46 -8.36
CA LEU A 134 -12.93 3.71 -7.98
C LEU A 134 -13.01 3.53 -6.46
N LYS A 135 -14.21 3.77 -5.90
CA LYS A 135 -14.53 3.55 -4.48
C LYS A 135 -14.67 2.04 -4.20
N LEU A 136 -13.53 1.38 -4.05
CA LEU A 136 -13.45 -0.02 -3.70
C LEU A 136 -13.41 -0.18 -2.17
N PRO A 137 -14.14 -1.16 -1.59
CA PRO A 137 -14.10 -1.41 -0.15
C PRO A 137 -12.71 -1.75 0.38
N HIS A 138 -12.45 -1.45 1.66
CA HIS A 138 -11.25 -1.95 2.36
C HIS A 138 -11.19 -3.48 2.31
N GLY A 139 -9.98 -4.01 2.16
CA GLY A 139 -9.72 -5.43 1.97
C GLY A 139 -9.94 -5.93 0.54
N THR A 140 -10.25 -5.06 -0.43
CA THR A 140 -10.36 -5.45 -1.84
C THR A 140 -9.02 -5.99 -2.34
N VAL A 141 -9.05 -7.20 -2.90
CA VAL A 141 -7.87 -7.87 -3.46
C VAL A 141 -7.90 -7.74 -4.98
N LEU A 142 -6.86 -7.13 -5.55
CA LEU A 142 -6.62 -7.01 -6.98
C LEU A 142 -5.47 -7.96 -7.36
N THR A 143 -5.77 -8.99 -8.12
CA THR A 143 -4.75 -9.94 -8.60
C THR A 143 -3.85 -9.29 -9.65
N ARG A 144 -2.63 -9.81 -9.82
CA ARG A 144 -1.72 -9.37 -10.88
C ARG A 144 -2.39 -9.35 -12.27
N ALA A 145 -3.11 -10.41 -12.61
CA ALA A 145 -3.80 -10.51 -13.90
C ALA A 145 -4.86 -9.41 -14.09
N GLN A 146 -5.60 -9.07 -13.02
CA GLN A 146 -6.55 -7.95 -13.03
C GLN A 146 -5.84 -6.60 -13.18
N LEU A 147 -4.72 -6.40 -12.50
CA LEU A 147 -3.92 -5.18 -12.63
C LEU A 147 -3.33 -5.03 -14.03
N GLU A 148 -2.84 -6.12 -14.64
CA GLU A 148 -2.36 -6.15 -16.03
C GLU A 148 -3.51 -5.88 -17.03
N ALA A 149 -4.68 -6.48 -16.83
CA ALA A 149 -5.85 -6.23 -17.66
C ALA A 149 -6.37 -4.80 -17.52
N ALA A 150 -6.37 -4.25 -16.30
CA ALA A 150 -6.67 -2.84 -16.05
C ALA A 150 -5.67 -1.92 -16.74
N ARG A 151 -4.36 -2.18 -16.61
CA ARG A 151 -3.30 -1.44 -17.32
C ARG A 151 -3.50 -1.46 -18.84
N ALA A 152 -3.96 -2.60 -19.38
CA ALA A 152 -4.28 -2.74 -20.80
C ALA A 152 -5.63 -2.11 -21.21
N GLY A 153 -6.42 -1.60 -20.27
CA GLY A 153 -7.76 -1.05 -20.52
C GLY A 153 -8.81 -2.08 -20.89
N SER A 154 -8.55 -3.38 -20.64
CA SER A 154 -9.46 -4.48 -20.99
C SER A 154 -10.35 -4.93 -19.82
N TRP A 155 -10.11 -4.41 -18.62
CA TRP A 155 -10.88 -4.75 -17.43
C TRP A 155 -10.94 -3.59 -16.42
N LEU A 156 -12.11 -3.40 -15.82
CA LEU A 156 -12.32 -2.64 -14.59
C LEU A 156 -13.30 -3.42 -13.72
N PRO A 157 -13.21 -3.31 -12.38
CA PRO A 157 -14.18 -3.93 -11.50
C PRO A 157 -15.56 -3.30 -11.69
N ASP A 158 -16.60 -4.12 -11.59
CA ASP A 158 -17.98 -3.65 -11.55
C ASP A 158 -18.19 -2.99 -10.18
N VAL A 159 -18.35 -1.67 -10.19
CA VAL A 159 -18.63 -0.89 -8.97
C VAL A 159 -20.10 -0.55 -9.03
N ALA A 160 -20.91 -1.22 -8.21
CA ALA A 160 -22.28 -0.78 -8.00
C ALA A 160 -22.22 0.69 -7.56
N ASP A 161 -22.93 1.58 -8.26
CA ASP A 161 -23.09 2.98 -7.87
C ASP A 161 -23.45 3.01 -6.38
N ALA A 162 -22.50 3.43 -5.55
CA ALA A 162 -22.76 3.70 -4.15
C ALA A 162 -23.76 4.85 -4.15
N GLU A 163 -25.03 4.52 -3.91
CA GLU A 163 -26.11 5.48 -3.82
C GLU A 163 -25.66 6.70 -3.02
N ASP A 164 -25.92 7.88 -3.58
CA ASP A 164 -25.68 9.19 -3.00
C ASP A 164 -26.43 9.29 -1.66
N GLY A 165 -25.78 8.82 -0.60
CA GLY A 165 -26.31 8.68 0.75
C GLY A 165 -26.10 9.95 1.55
N GLN A 166 -27.01 10.89 1.32
CA GLN A 166 -27.39 12.02 2.17
C GLN A 166 -27.07 11.85 3.68
N ILE A 167 -26.30 12.80 4.24
CA ILE A 167 -26.47 13.36 5.60
C ILE A 167 -26.03 14.82 5.63
#